data_AF-A0A924KJK5-F1
#
_entry.id   AF-A0A924KJK5-F1
#
_cell.length_a   1.000
_cell.length_b   1.000
_cell.length_c   1.000
_cell.angle_alpha   90.00
_cell.angle_beta   90.00
_cell.angle_gamma   90.00
#
_symmetry.space_group_name_H-M   'P 1'
#
loop_
_entity.id
_entity.type
_entity.pdbx_description
1 polymer ?
#
loop_
_entity_poly.entity_id
_entity_poly.type
_entity_poly.pdbx_seq_one_letter_code
_entity_poly.pdbx_strand_id
1 'polypeptide(L)'
;MSWFKSKQEQLAENLYDEQVHAKVAGEIVSNEIWPGLWAKAFAQTAGNEQQARAVYIKLRVAQIKLGVEVQDEFVTNAVRSLDEAPARRVEPPPELPQPPQRPNGAYYRCAKCNGWNIKPPDIISGQAAYCLDCKTFLYRHDLLFVPS
;
A
#
# COMPACT_ATOMS: atom_id res chain seq x y z
N MET A 1 43.06 11.88 33.89
CA MET A 1 41.79 11.51 33.24
C MET A 1 41.63 10.01 33.41
N SER A 2 40.67 9.56 34.22
CA SER A 2 40.46 8.12 34.47
C SER A 2 39.82 7.49 33.23
N TRP A 3 40.51 6.55 32.60
CA TRP A 3 40.11 5.93 31.33
C TRP A 3 39.40 4.58 31.55
N PHE A 4 39.45 4.00 32.76
CA PHE A 4 38.86 2.70 33.04
C PHE A 4 37.52 2.85 33.76
N LYS A 5 36.45 2.33 33.14
CA LYS A 5 35.15 2.17 33.77
C LYS A 5 35.25 1.24 34.97
N SER A 6 34.55 1.58 36.05
CA SER A 6 34.50 0.71 37.22
C SER A 6 33.65 -0.54 36.95
N LYS A 7 33.90 -1.62 37.71
CA LYS A 7 33.08 -2.84 37.64
C LYS A 7 31.59 -2.54 37.92
N GLN A 8 31.31 -1.57 38.80
CA GLN A 8 29.95 -1.14 39.12
C GLN A 8 29.27 -0.46 37.93
N GLU A 9 29.99 0.39 37.19
CA GLU A 9 29.46 1.04 35.98
C GLU A 9 29.16 0.02 34.89
N GLN A 10 30.03 -0.97 34.67
CA GLN A 10 29.80 -2.04 33.69
C GLN A 10 28.57 -2.87 34.04
N LEU A 11 28.38 -3.21 35.32
CA LEU A 11 27.19 -3.91 35.78
C LEU A 11 25.93 -3.09 35.55
N ALA A 12 25.96 -1.79 35.88
CA ALA A 12 24.82 -0.90 35.66
C ALA A 12 24.46 -0.78 34.17
N GLU A 13 25.46 -0.67 33.28
CA GLU A 13 25.27 -0.62 31.83
C GLU A 13 24.63 -1.91 31.29
N ASN A 14 25.10 -3.07 31.74
CA ASN A 14 24.55 -4.36 31.32
C ASN A 14 23.11 -4.56 31.81
N LEU A 15 22.80 -4.20 33.05
CA LEU A 15 21.45 -4.29 33.61
C LEU A 15 20.48 -3.36 32.87
N TYR A 16 20.93 -2.15 32.54
CA TYR A 16 20.15 -1.22 31.74
C TYR A 16 19.88 -1.75 30.33
N ASP A 17 20.90 -2.34 29.68
CA ASP A 17 20.76 -2.94 28.36
C ASP A 17 19.73 -4.07 28.36
N GLU A 18 19.81 -4.98 29.34
CA GLU A 18 18.86 -6.07 29.52
C GLU A 18 17.43 -5.56 29.72
N GLN A 19 17.23 -4.53 30.56
CA GLN A 19 15.92 -3.93 30.80
C GLN A 19 15.33 -3.32 29.52
N VAL A 20 16.13 -2.61 28.73
CA VAL A 20 15.67 -2.02 27.46
C VAL A 20 15.28 -3.12 26.47
N HIS A 21 16.09 -4.18 26.35
CA HIS A 21 15.77 -5.32 25.49
C HIS A 21 14.51 -6.05 25.95
N ALA A 22 14.33 -6.26 27.25
CA ALA A 22 13.13 -6.89 27.82
C ALA A 22 11.87 -6.06 27.53
N LYS A 23 11.95 -4.73 27.65
CA LYS A 23 10.84 -3.83 27.30
C LYS A 23 10.41 -3.99 25.84
N VAL A 24 11.37 -3.99 24.91
CA VAL A 24 11.09 -4.15 23.47
C VAL A 24 10.55 -5.55 23.15
N ALA A 25 11.04 -6.60 23.83
CA ALA A 25 10.48 -7.93 23.69
C ALA A 25 9.01 -7.97 24.13
N GLY A 26 8.67 -7.27 25.22
CA GLY A 26 7.30 -7.06 25.67
C GLY A 26 6.41 -6.45 24.58
N GLU A 27 6.85 -5.36 23.92
CA GLU A 27 6.11 -4.71 22.82
C GLU A 27 5.80 -5.69 21.67
N ILE A 28 6.74 -6.58 21.33
CA ILE A 28 6.54 -7.57 20.26
C ILE A 28 5.53 -8.64 20.68
N VAL A 29 5.61 -9.10 21.92
CA VAL A 29 4.68 -10.12 22.46
C VAL A 29 3.28 -9.56 22.63
N SER A 30 3.13 -8.32 23.08
CA SER A 30 1.84 -7.61 23.20
C SER A 30 1.27 -7.15 21.84
N ASN A 31 2.04 -7.29 20.76
CA ASN A 31 1.71 -6.79 19.43
C ASN A 31 1.49 -5.25 19.39
N GLU A 32 2.11 -4.52 20.33
CA GLU A 32 2.11 -3.05 20.41
C GLU A 32 3.31 -2.49 19.63
N ILE A 33 3.39 -2.87 18.36
CA ILE A 33 4.52 -2.53 17.49
C ILE A 33 4.30 -1.16 16.86
N TRP A 34 5.35 -0.35 16.82
CA TRP A 34 5.32 0.96 16.18
C TRP A 34 5.28 0.81 14.65
N PRO A 35 4.18 1.16 13.96
CA PRO A 35 3.96 0.78 12.56
C PRO A 35 4.97 1.42 11.61
N GLY A 36 5.35 2.69 11.83
CA GLY A 36 6.36 3.36 11.00
C GLY A 36 7.75 2.76 11.16
N LEU A 37 8.12 2.37 12.37
CA LEU A 37 9.40 1.71 12.64
C LEU A 37 9.42 0.28 12.10
N TRP A 38 8.30 -0.42 12.22
CA TRP A 38 8.09 -1.74 11.66
C TRP A 38 8.20 -1.73 10.13
N ALA A 39 7.52 -0.81 9.46
CA ALA A 39 7.59 -0.66 8.01
C ALA A 39 9.04 -0.38 7.54
N LYS A 40 9.78 0.45 8.27
CA LYS A 40 11.20 0.69 8.02
C LYS A 40 12.03 -0.59 8.13
N ALA A 41 11.80 -1.38 9.18
CA ALA A 41 12.49 -2.66 9.37
C ALA A 41 12.13 -3.67 8.26
N PHE A 42 10.85 -3.76 7.90
CA PHE A 42 10.34 -4.65 6.87
C PHE A 42 10.86 -4.32 5.47
N ALA A 43 10.95 -3.02 5.14
CA ALA A 43 11.53 -2.56 3.89
C ALA A 43 13.03 -2.90 3.78
N GLN A 44 13.76 -2.82 4.90
CA GLN A 44 15.19 -3.15 4.93
C GLN A 44 15.47 -4.64 4.73
N THR A 45 14.50 -5.51 5.02
CA THR A 45 14.67 -6.97 4.93
C THR A 45 13.95 -7.59 3.74
N ALA A 46 13.58 -6.75 2.74
CA ALA A 46 12.85 -7.17 1.55
C ALA A 46 11.61 -8.02 1.86
N GLY A 47 10.94 -7.71 2.98
CA GLY A 47 9.74 -8.40 3.44
C GLY A 47 9.97 -9.71 4.21
N ASN A 48 11.21 -10.06 4.56
CA ASN A 48 11.46 -11.17 5.47
C ASN A 48 11.09 -10.77 6.91
N GLU A 49 10.03 -11.39 7.43
CA GLU A 49 9.46 -11.03 8.73
C GLU A 49 10.38 -11.35 9.91
N GLN A 50 11.04 -12.51 9.92
CA GLN A 50 11.96 -12.88 11.01
C GLN A 50 13.14 -11.90 11.07
N GLN A 51 13.69 -11.52 9.92
CA GLN A 51 14.74 -10.52 9.86
C GLN A 51 14.21 -9.13 10.25
N ALA A 52 12.98 -8.77 9.84
CA ALA A 52 12.37 -7.49 10.18
C ALA A 52 12.22 -7.35 11.69
N ARG A 53 11.84 -8.41 12.41
CA ARG A 53 11.79 -8.42 13.88
C ARG A 53 13.16 -8.13 14.51
N ALA A 54 14.22 -8.75 14.00
CA ALA A 54 15.58 -8.49 14.50
C ALA A 54 16.02 -7.04 14.25
N VAL A 55 15.69 -6.48 13.08
CA VAL A 55 15.98 -5.08 12.73
C VAL A 55 15.15 -4.12 13.59
N TYR A 56 13.86 -4.42 13.80
CA TYR A 56 12.97 -3.64 14.66
C TYR A 56 13.51 -3.53 16.08
N ILE A 57 13.95 -4.65 16.69
CA ILE A 57 14.53 -4.65 18.04
C ILE A 57 15.71 -3.69 18.12
N LYS A 58 16.64 -3.76 17.15
CA LYS A 58 17.82 -2.88 17.12
C LYS A 58 17.43 -1.40 17.04
N LEU A 59 16.50 -1.06 16.15
CA LEU A 59 16.03 0.30 15.96
C LEU A 59 15.32 0.82 17.21
N ARG A 60 14.48 0.00 17.84
CA ARG A 60 13.69 0.38 19.01
C ARG A 60 14.55 0.56 20.26
N VAL A 61 15.50 -0.35 20.50
CA VAL A 61 16.49 -0.23 21.57
C VAL A 61 17.29 1.07 21.41
N ALA A 62 17.71 1.40 20.19
CA ALA A 62 18.42 2.65 19.92
C ALA A 62 17.56 3.89 20.24
N GLN A 63 16.27 3.89 19.87
CA GLN A 63 15.35 4.99 20.21
C GLN A 63 15.20 5.17 21.73
N ILE A 64 15.02 4.07 22.47
CA ILE A 64 14.87 4.11 23.94
C ILE A 64 16.16 4.63 24.59
N LYS A 65 17.33 4.15 24.15
CA LYS A 65 18.62 4.62 24.66
C LYS A 65 18.87 6.11 24.39
N LEU A 66 18.38 6.61 23.26
CA LEU A 66 18.47 8.03 22.90
C LEU A 66 17.41 8.89 23.60
N GLY A 67 16.50 8.30 24.39
CA GLY A 67 15.40 9.03 25.03
C GLY A 67 14.40 9.59 24.03
N VAL A 68 14.35 9.05 22.81
CA VAL A 68 13.40 9.49 21.78
C VAL A 68 12.06 8.84 22.06
N GLU A 69 11.29 9.47 22.94
CA GLU A 69 9.86 9.24 23.02
C GLU A 69 9.21 10.01 21.87
N VAL A 70 8.87 9.28 20.80
CA VAL A 70 8.07 9.86 19.73
C VAL A 70 6.68 10.08 20.32
N GLN A 71 6.35 11.33 20.65
CA GLN A 71 4.99 11.71 20.99
C GLN A 71 4.14 11.57 19.72
N ASP A 72 3.19 10.63 19.74
CA ASP A 72 2.25 10.37 18.64
C ASP A 72 1.50 11.64 18.18
N GLU A 73 1.36 12.62 19.09
CA GLU A 73 0.66 13.88 18.87
C GLU A 73 1.21 14.72 17.70
N PHE A 74 2.52 14.64 17.41
CA PHE A 74 3.14 15.38 16.30
C PHE A 74 2.77 14.80 14.93
N VAL A 75 2.60 13.47 14.82
CA VAL A 75 2.22 12.84 13.54
C VAL A 75 0.78 13.15 13.22
N THR A 76 -0.13 13.09 14.19
CA THR A 76 -1.54 13.44 14.00
C THR A 76 -1.74 14.88 13.55
N ASN A 77 -1.01 15.85 14.10
CA ASN A 77 -1.12 17.25 13.68
C ASN A 77 -0.42 17.53 12.34
N ALA A 78 0.69 16.86 12.03
CA ALA A 78 1.34 16.97 10.72
C ALA A 78 0.50 16.35 9.59
N VAL A 79 -0.09 15.17 9.79
CA VAL A 79 -1.02 14.56 8.82
C VAL A 79 -2.25 15.43 8.65
N ARG A 80 -2.81 15.94 9.75
CA ARG A 80 -3.96 16.86 9.70
C ARG A 80 -3.63 18.15 8.93
N SER A 81 -2.44 18.72 9.08
CA SER A 81 -2.02 19.92 8.32
C SER A 81 -1.69 19.65 6.84
N LEU A 82 -1.41 18.40 6.46
CA LEU A 82 -1.31 18.00 5.05
C LEU A 82 -2.70 17.79 4.43
N ASP A 83 -3.66 17.30 5.20
CA ASP A 83 -5.07 17.18 4.79
C ASP A 83 -5.82 18.53 4.85
N GLU A 84 -5.39 19.47 5.70
CA GLU A 84 -5.90 20.84 5.85
C GLU A 84 -5.17 21.86 4.95
N ALA A 85 -4.24 21.42 4.09
CA ALA A 85 -3.78 22.29 3.01
C ALA A 85 -5.02 22.80 2.27
N PRO A 86 -5.26 24.13 2.17
CA PRO A 86 -6.44 24.65 1.50
C PRO A 86 -6.39 24.05 0.12
N ALA A 87 -7.40 23.24 -0.23
CA ALA A 87 -7.47 22.51 -1.48
C ALA A 87 -6.96 23.46 -2.57
N ARG A 88 -5.69 23.28 -2.98
CA ARG A 88 -5.25 23.91 -4.21
C ARG A 88 -6.29 23.39 -5.17
N ARG A 89 -6.96 24.29 -5.89
CA ARG A 89 -7.68 23.89 -7.09
C ARG A 89 -6.61 23.24 -7.96
N VAL A 90 -6.43 21.93 -7.78
CA VAL A 90 -5.85 21.07 -8.77
C VAL A 90 -6.85 21.24 -9.88
N GLU A 91 -6.48 22.04 -10.87
CA GLU A 91 -7.25 22.05 -12.10
C GLU A 91 -7.39 20.58 -12.48
N PRO A 92 -8.64 20.09 -12.66
CA PRO A 92 -8.84 18.71 -13.00
C PRO A 92 -7.89 18.39 -14.17
N PRO A 93 -7.17 17.24 -14.11
CA PRO A 93 -6.31 16.84 -15.21
C PRO A 93 -7.06 17.06 -16.52
N PRO A 94 -6.42 17.61 -17.57
CA PRO A 94 -7.08 17.92 -18.82
C PRO A 94 -7.91 16.71 -19.21
N GLU A 95 -9.22 16.92 -19.27
CA GLU A 95 -10.19 15.83 -19.37
C GLU A 95 -9.81 15.04 -20.61
N LEU A 96 -9.33 13.81 -20.39
CA LEU A 96 -8.98 12.94 -21.50
C LEU A 96 -10.21 12.87 -22.41
N PRO A 97 -10.04 12.92 -23.74
CA PRO A 97 -11.18 12.84 -24.65
C PRO A 97 -12.02 11.65 -24.25
N GLN A 98 -13.24 11.93 -23.77
CA GLN A 98 -14.13 10.88 -23.32
C GLN A 98 -14.32 9.92 -24.51
N PRO A 99 -14.22 8.60 -24.29
CA PRO A 99 -14.56 7.66 -25.35
C PRO A 99 -15.97 7.99 -25.84
N PRO A 100 -16.24 7.93 -27.16
CA PRO A 100 -17.53 8.33 -27.71
C PRO A 100 -18.64 7.62 -26.95
N GLN A 101 -19.47 8.41 -26.27
CA GLN A 101 -20.59 7.88 -25.50
C GLN A 101 -21.57 7.22 -26.48
N ARG A 102 -21.90 5.95 -26.22
CA ARG A 102 -22.89 5.24 -27.04
C ARG A 102 -24.27 5.81 -26.73
N PRO A 103 -25.12 6.09 -27.74
CA PRO A 103 -26.48 6.52 -27.49
C PRO A 103 -27.25 5.46 -26.70
N ASN A 104 -28.13 5.90 -25.81
CA ASN A 104 -29.01 5.02 -25.04
C ASN A 104 -29.83 4.15 -26.00
N GLY A 105 -29.78 2.82 -25.83
CA GLY A 105 -30.43 1.87 -26.73
C GLY A 105 -29.56 1.42 -27.93
N ALA A 106 -28.29 1.80 -28.00
CA ALA A 106 -27.37 1.23 -28.97
C ALA A 106 -26.98 -0.22 -28.60
N TYR A 107 -27.31 -1.16 -29.48
CA TYR A 107 -26.94 -2.57 -29.33
C TYR A 107 -25.87 -2.96 -30.35
N TYR A 108 -24.99 -3.88 -29.96
CA TYR A 108 -24.09 -4.52 -30.90
C TYR A 108 -24.74 -5.76 -31.49
N ARG A 109 -24.59 -5.94 -32.79
CA ARG A 109 -25.01 -7.14 -33.51
C ARG A 109 -23.79 -7.80 -34.13
N CYS A 110 -23.75 -9.13 -34.08
CA CYS A 110 -22.67 -9.90 -34.68
C CYS A 110 -22.77 -9.83 -36.21
N ALA A 111 -21.72 -9.37 -36.90
CA ALA A 111 -21.67 -9.32 -38.37
C ALA A 111 -21.72 -10.71 -39.02
N LYS A 112 -21.25 -11.74 -38.32
CA LYS A 112 -21.11 -13.11 -38.86
C LYS A 112 -22.44 -13.88 -38.84
N CYS A 113 -23.20 -13.75 -37.75
CA CYS A 113 -24.41 -14.55 -37.54
C CYS A 113 -25.68 -13.74 -37.31
N ASN A 114 -25.58 -12.41 -37.36
CA ASN A 114 -26.70 -11.52 -37.10
C ASN A 114 -27.31 -11.62 -35.69
N GLY A 115 -26.63 -12.32 -34.78
CA GLY A 115 -27.02 -12.53 -33.38
C GLY A 115 -26.78 -11.32 -32.49
N TRP A 116 -27.48 -11.30 -31.36
CA TRP A 116 -27.50 -10.20 -30.39
C TRP A 116 -26.86 -10.57 -29.05
N ASN A 117 -26.58 -11.85 -28.83
CA ASN A 117 -26.06 -12.34 -27.56
C ASN A 117 -24.53 -12.21 -27.52
N ILE A 118 -24.05 -11.00 -27.24
CA ILE A 118 -22.62 -10.66 -27.24
C ILE A 118 -22.13 -10.46 -25.81
N LYS A 119 -21.21 -11.32 -25.38
CA LYS A 119 -20.44 -11.14 -24.16
C LYS A 119 -19.40 -10.03 -24.38
N PRO A 120 -19.36 -8.98 -23.54
CA PRO A 120 -18.40 -7.90 -23.67
C PRO A 120 -16.95 -8.40 -23.41
N PRO A 121 -15.94 -7.67 -23.90
CA PRO A 121 -14.55 -7.98 -23.60
C PRO A 121 -14.27 -7.75 -22.11
N ASP A 122 -13.41 -8.58 -21.54
CA ASP A 122 -12.96 -8.48 -20.16
C ASP A 122 -11.56 -7.87 -20.12
N ILE A 123 -11.45 -6.70 -19.50
CA ILE A 123 -10.22 -5.91 -19.45
C ILE A 123 -9.20 -6.55 -18.49
N ILE A 124 -9.66 -7.29 -17.48
CA ILE A 124 -8.80 -7.91 -16.47
C ILE A 124 -8.16 -9.18 -17.03
N SER A 125 -8.94 -10.00 -17.73
CA SER A 125 -8.46 -11.26 -18.32
C SER A 125 -7.90 -11.11 -19.74
N GLY A 126 -8.11 -9.95 -20.38
CA GLY A 126 -7.74 -9.70 -21.78
C GLY A 126 -8.62 -10.45 -22.79
N GLN A 127 -9.74 -11.03 -22.36
CA GLN A 127 -10.63 -11.78 -23.23
C GLN A 127 -11.36 -10.84 -24.20
N ALA A 128 -11.27 -11.12 -25.51
CA ALA A 128 -12.00 -10.40 -26.54
C ALA A 128 -13.53 -10.62 -26.42
N ALA A 129 -14.32 -9.74 -27.03
CA ALA A 129 -15.76 -9.89 -27.10
C ALA A 129 -16.13 -11.25 -27.75
N TYR A 130 -17.21 -11.88 -27.29
CA TYR A 130 -17.58 -13.22 -27.73
C TYR A 130 -19.07 -13.30 -28.06
N CYS A 131 -19.41 -13.78 -29.26
CA CYS A 131 -20.80 -14.05 -29.63
C CYS A 131 -21.20 -15.43 -29.12
N LEU A 132 -22.25 -15.49 -28.30
CA LEU A 132 -22.80 -16.74 -27.79
C LEU A 132 -23.65 -17.48 -28.83
N ASP A 133 -24.22 -16.76 -29.80
CA ASP A 133 -25.08 -17.35 -30.83
C ASP A 133 -24.26 -18.17 -31.84
N CYS A 134 -23.14 -17.63 -32.34
CA CYS A 134 -22.25 -18.34 -33.27
C CYS A 134 -20.94 -18.83 -32.64
N LYS A 135 -20.82 -18.77 -31.31
CA LYS A 135 -19.68 -19.27 -30.53
C LYS A 135 -18.32 -18.77 -31.02
N THR A 136 -18.24 -17.52 -31.46
CA THR A 136 -17.05 -16.96 -32.12
C THR A 136 -16.59 -15.68 -31.43
N PHE A 137 -15.27 -15.49 -31.31
CA PHE A 137 -14.68 -14.23 -30.87
C PHE A 137 -14.91 -13.12 -31.90
N LEU A 138 -15.27 -11.93 -31.42
CA LEU A 138 -15.58 -10.77 -32.23
C LEU A 138 -14.49 -9.72 -32.06
N TYR A 139 -13.96 -9.25 -33.18
CA TYR A 139 -13.07 -8.10 -33.23
C TYR A 139 -13.83 -6.86 -33.73
N ARG A 140 -13.16 -5.72 -33.78
CA ARG A 140 -13.77 -4.43 -34.13
C ARG A 140 -14.58 -4.46 -35.45
N HIS A 141 -14.16 -5.24 -36.44
CA HIS A 141 -14.85 -5.38 -37.72
C HIS A 141 -16.07 -6.34 -37.67
N ASP A 142 -16.18 -7.15 -36.62
CA ASP A 142 -17.25 -8.13 -36.45
C ASP A 142 -18.45 -7.59 -35.65
N LEU A 143 -18.33 -6.37 -35.12
CA LEU A 143 -19.35 -5.70 -34.30
C LEU A 143 -20.06 -4.63 -35.13
N LEU A 144 -21.31 -4.92 -35.51
CA LEU A 144 -22.18 -3.94 -36.15
C LEU A 144 -22.86 -3.10 -35.07
N PHE A 145 -22.70 -1.79 -35.17
CA PHE A 145 -23.42 -0.84 -34.34
C PHE A 145 -24.82 -0.62 -34.91
N VAL A 146 -25.86 -0.87 -34.11
CA VAL A 146 -27.25 -0.62 -34.49
C VAL A 146 -27.79 0.51 -33.60
N PRO A 147 -28.00 1.72 -34.14
CA PRO A 147 -28.72 2.77 -33.42
C PRO A 147 -30.20 2.37 -33.27
N SER A 148 -30.79 2.74 -32.15
CA SER A 148 -32.23 2.59 -31.87
C SER A 148 -33.10 3.39 -32.83
#